data_AF-A0A7C4NHA4-F1
#
_entry.id   AF-A0A7C4NHA4-F1
#
_cell.length_a   1.000
_cell.length_b   1.000
_cell.length_c   1.000
_cell.angle_alpha   90.00
_cell.angle_beta   90.00
_cell.angle_gamma   90.00
#
_symmetry.space_group_name_H-M   'P 1'
#
loop_
_entity.id
_entity.type
_entity.pdbx_description
1 polymer ?
#
loop_
_entity_poly.entity_id
_entity_poly.type
_entity_poly.pdbx_seq_one_letter_code
_entity_poly.pdbx_strand_id
1 'polypeptide(L)'
;MRLVKDEVEKGLGSPVKLRILKTLASGEALTKYELLKKIPAKPTALGRHLKELLEIGWIEELHYTAVKKYRINQEKKALKHLIALFKETGYI
;
A
#
# COMPACT_ATOMS: atom_id res chain seq x y z
N MET A 1 23.44 -2.30 1.98
CA MET A 1 22.32 -2.68 2.89
C MET A 1 21.57 -1.48 3.52
N ARG A 2 21.73 -0.22 3.05
CA ARG A 2 21.00 0.95 3.60
C ARG A 2 19.61 1.18 2.98
N LEU A 3 19.42 0.84 1.70
CA LEU A 3 18.18 1.13 0.94
C LEU A 3 16.91 0.49 1.52
N VAL A 4 17.02 -0.73 2.06
CA VAL A 4 15.86 -1.46 2.59
C VAL A 4 15.35 -0.83 3.89
N LYS A 5 16.22 -0.27 4.73
CA LYS A 5 15.82 0.32 6.01
C LYS A 5 14.97 1.57 5.79
N ASP A 6 15.43 2.48 4.93
CA ASP A 6 14.71 3.71 4.61
C ASP A 6 13.38 3.42 3.89
N GLU A 7 13.35 2.39 3.04
CA GLU A 7 12.14 1.91 2.36
C GLU A 7 11.10 1.40 3.36
N VAL A 8 11.52 0.60 4.33
CA VAL A 8 10.64 0.06 5.38
C VAL A 8 10.12 1.16 6.29
N GLU A 9 10.97 2.07 6.76
CA GLU A 9 10.54 3.21 7.59
C GLU A 9 9.57 4.12 6.84
N LYS A 10 9.83 4.41 5.56
CA LYS A 10 8.92 5.17 4.71
C LYS A 10 7.61 4.42 4.45
N GLY A 11 7.64 3.11 4.24
CA GLY A 11 6.46 2.31 3.96
C GLY A 11 5.55 2.09 5.19
N LEU A 12 6.14 1.95 6.39
CA LEU A 12 5.43 1.61 7.62
C LEU A 12 5.17 2.80 8.56
N GLY A 13 5.82 3.95 8.35
CA GLY A 13 5.78 5.12 9.23
C GLY A 13 4.42 5.84 9.36
N SER A 14 3.31 5.22 8.95
CA SER A 14 1.96 5.75 9.13
C SER A 14 0.93 4.63 9.27
N PRO A 15 0.00 4.71 10.24
CA PRO A 15 -1.13 3.79 10.33
C PRO A 15 -1.99 3.74 9.06
N VAL A 16 -2.07 4.86 8.32
CA VAL A 16 -2.83 4.91 7.06
C VAL A 16 -2.13 4.07 5.99
N LYS A 17 -0.80 4.07 5.92
CA LYS A 17 -0.04 3.22 4.98
C LYS A 17 -0.25 1.75 5.30
N LEU A 18 -0.16 1.37 6.57
CA LEU A 18 -0.45 0.00 7.00
C LEU A 18 -1.85 -0.45 6.58
N ARG A 19 -2.86 0.41 6.75
CA ARG A 19 -4.22 0.12 6.30
C ARG A 19 -4.32 -0.01 4.79
N ILE A 20 -3.67 0.86 4.01
CA ILE A 20 -3.61 0.74 2.54
C ILE A 20 -3.03 -0.62 2.14
N LEU A 21 -1.86 -0.97 2.70
CA LEU A 21 -1.18 -2.23 2.38
C LEU A 21 -2.03 -3.44 2.76
N LYS A 22 -2.65 -3.44 3.95
CA LYS A 22 -3.60 -4.47 4.38
C LYS A 22 -4.78 -4.59 3.42
N THR A 23 -5.41 -3.47 3.04
CA THR A 23 -6.57 -3.49 2.16
C THR A 23 -6.21 -4.04 0.77
N LEU A 24 -5.05 -3.64 0.23
CA LEU A 24 -4.57 -4.11 -1.08
C LEU A 24 -3.99 -5.53 -1.05
N ALA A 25 -3.60 -6.05 0.12
CA ALA A 25 -3.11 -7.42 0.29
C ALA A 25 -4.18 -8.49 0.01
N SER A 26 -5.46 -8.10 -0.08
CA SER A 26 -6.55 -8.94 -0.60
C SER A 26 -6.35 -9.38 -2.05
N GLY A 27 -5.48 -8.70 -2.81
CA GLY A 27 -5.19 -8.99 -4.21
C GLY A 27 -6.03 -8.18 -5.21
N GLU A 28 -7.06 -7.47 -4.75
CA GLU A 28 -7.87 -6.59 -5.59
C GLU A 28 -7.14 -5.28 -5.92
N ALA A 29 -7.19 -4.88 -7.19
CA ALA A 29 -6.82 -3.52 -7.57
C ALA A 29 -7.97 -2.56 -7.26
N LEU A 30 -7.71 -1.54 -6.45
CA LEU A 30 -8.72 -0.61 -5.93
C LEU A 30 -8.44 0.83 -6.37
N THR A 31 -9.49 1.57 -6.69
CA THR A 31 -9.42 3.02 -6.91
C THR A 31 -9.16 3.76 -5.60
N LYS A 32 -8.70 5.01 -5.70
CA LYS A 32 -8.60 5.91 -4.54
C LYS A 32 -9.94 6.04 -3.79
N TYR A 33 -11.05 6.04 -4.52
CA TYR A 33 -12.39 6.14 -3.95
C TYR A 33 -12.78 4.89 -3.14
N GLU A 34 -12.52 3.69 -3.67
CA GLU A 34 -12.76 2.44 -2.94
C GLU A 34 -11.89 2.33 -1.68
N LEU A 35 -10.63 2.78 -1.76
CA LEU A 35 -9.76 2.85 -0.59
C LEU A 35 -10.29 3.82 0.48
N LEU A 36 -10.84 4.99 0.10
CA LEU A 36 -11.44 5.92 1.05
C LEU A 36 -12.66 5.35 1.77
N LYS A 37 -13.43 4.45 1.13
CA LYS A 37 -14.54 3.75 1.79
C LYS A 37 -14.06 2.75 2.84
N LYS A 38 -12.91 2.12 2.60
CA LYS A 38 -12.36 1.05 3.46
C LYS A 38 -11.44 1.58 4.56
N ILE A 39 -10.89 2.78 4.41
CA ILE A 39 -9.82 3.33 5.27
C ILE A 39 -10.25 4.67 5.86
N PRO A 40 -10.31 4.81 7.19
CA PRO A 40 -10.59 6.09 7.83
C PRO A 40 -9.38 7.02 7.68
N ALA A 41 -9.40 7.84 6.63
CA ALA A 41 -8.38 8.84 6.31
C ALA A 41 -8.99 10.01 5.52
N LYS A 42 -8.39 11.20 5.64
CA LYS A 42 -8.74 12.34 4.80
C LYS A 42 -8.33 12.07 3.34
N PRO A 43 -9.10 12.50 2.32
CA PRO A 43 -8.76 12.30 0.90
C PRO A 43 -7.38 12.82 0.48
N THR A 44 -6.93 13.91 1.09
CA THR A 44 -5.60 14.51 0.88
C THR A 44 -4.50 13.63 1.48
N ALA A 45 -4.70 13.16 2.72
CA ALA A 45 -3.76 12.27 3.40
C ALA A 45 -3.62 10.92 2.68
N LEU A 46 -4.74 10.31 2.24
CA LEU A 46 -4.71 9.08 1.47
C LEU A 46 -3.94 9.26 0.15
N GLY A 47 -4.19 10.36 -0.57
CA GLY A 47 -3.47 10.67 -1.81
C GLY A 47 -1.97 10.82 -1.60
N ARG A 48 -1.54 11.52 -0.55
CA ARG A 48 -0.12 11.66 -0.20
C ARG A 48 0.51 10.30 0.11
N HIS A 49 -0.15 9.46 0.90
CA HIS A 49 0.39 8.14 1.25
C HIS A 49 0.43 7.17 0.07
N LEU A 50 -0.54 7.22 -0.85
CA LEU A 50 -0.48 6.46 -2.10
C LEU A 50 0.73 6.89 -2.94
N LYS A 51 0.98 8.20 -3.06
CA LYS A 51 2.16 8.72 -3.76
C LYS A 51 3.47 8.21 -3.14
N GLU A 52 3.61 8.31 -1.82
CA GLU A 52 4.80 7.81 -1.11
C GLU A 52 5.00 6.29 -1.30
N LEU A 53 3.92 5.50 -1.29
CA LEU A 53 3.98 4.05 -1.52
C LEU A 53 4.31 3.69 -2.98
N LEU A 54 3.86 4.50 -3.95
CA LEU A 54 4.26 4.38 -5.36
C LEU A 54 5.74 4.72 -5.55
N GLU A 55 6.22 5.79 -4.92
CA GLU A 55 7.62 6.25 -5.03
C GLU A 55 8.61 5.19 -4.52
N ILE A 56 8.28 4.45 -3.46
CA ILE A 56 9.10 3.31 -2.99
C ILE A 56 8.79 2.00 -3.75
N GLY A 57 7.79 2.02 -4.64
CA GLY A 57 7.38 0.90 -5.47
C GLY A 57 6.70 -0.25 -4.72
N TRP A 58 6.17 -0.01 -3.52
CA TRP A 58 5.41 -1.01 -2.75
C TRP A 58 4.02 -1.25 -3.32
N ILE A 59 3.45 -0.23 -3.96
CA ILE A 59 2.24 -0.38 -4.76
C ILE A 59 2.54 0.04 -6.19
N GLU A 60 1.68 -0.38 -7.10
CA GLU A 60 1.71 0.04 -8.50
C GLU A 60 0.35 0.62 -8.90
N GLU A 61 0.38 1.59 -9.83
CA GLU A 61 -0.80 2.24 -10.38
C GLU A 61 -1.14 1.62 -11.74
N LEU A 62 -2.35 1.10 -11.85
CA LEU A 62 -2.92 0.57 -13.07
C LEU A 62 -3.81 1.64 -13.71
N HIS A 63 -3.53 1.95 -14.97
CA HIS A 63 -4.31 2.89 -15.76
C HIS A 63 -5.39 2.15 -16.54
N TYR A 64 -6.64 2.29 -16.10
CA TYR A 64 -7.81 1.90 -16.89
C TYR A 64 -8.38 3.13 -17.58
N THR A 65 -9.13 2.92 -18.67
CA THR A 65 -9.62 3.96 -19.60
C THR A 65 -10.24 5.19 -18.92
N ALA A 66 -10.89 5.03 -17.76
CA ALA A 66 -11.53 6.12 -17.03
C ALA A 66 -11.05 6.30 -15.57
N VAL A 67 -10.25 5.37 -15.02
CA VAL A 67 -9.90 5.36 -13.59
C VAL A 67 -8.50 4.82 -13.32
N LYS A 68 -7.87 5.35 -12.26
CA LYS A 68 -6.63 4.82 -11.69
C LYS A 68 -6.96 3.83 -10.58
N LYS A 69 -6.36 2.64 -10.65
CA LYS A 69 -6.43 1.64 -9.58
C LYS A 69 -5.04 1.37 -9.03
N TYR A 70 -4.98 0.93 -7.78
CA TYR A 70 -3.74 0.64 -7.05
C TYR A 70 -3.77 -0.81 -6.60
N ARG A 71 -2.64 -1.50 -6.66
CA ARG A 71 -2.46 -2.84 -6.08
C ARG A 71 -1.07 -2.98 -5.45
N ILE A 72 -0.89 -4.01 -4.63
CA ILE A 72 0.42 -4.41 -4.10
C ILE A 72 1.35 -4.78 -5.26
N ASN A 73 2.57 -4.26 -5.24
CA ASN A 73 3.64 -4.74 -6.12
C ASN A 73 4.20 -6.07 -5.57
N GLN A 74 3.85 -7.18 -6.22
CA GLN A 74 4.26 -8.51 -5.78
C GLN A 74 5.75 -8.82 -6.01
N GLU A 75 6.45 -8.02 -6.80
CA GLU A 75 7.88 -8.21 -7.08
C GLU A 75 8.77 -7.68 -5.94
N LYS A 76 8.22 -6.88 -5.02
CA LYS A 76 8.97 -6.35 -3.88
C LYS A 76 9.11 -7.37 -2.76
N LYS A 77 10.32 -7.91 -2.60
CA LYS A 77 10.66 -8.88 -1.53
C LYS A 77 10.30 -8.39 -0.14
N ALA A 78 10.61 -7.13 0.21
CA ALA A 78 10.31 -6.57 1.53
C ALA A 78 8.80 -6.62 1.85
N LEU A 79 7.98 -6.29 0.86
CA LEU A 79 6.53 -6.30 1.00
C LEU A 79 5.95 -7.72 1.07
N LYS A 80 6.55 -8.69 0.36
CA LYS A 80 6.18 -10.10 0.48
C LYS A 80 6.36 -10.61 1.91
N HIS A 81 7.47 -10.28 2.57
CA HIS A 81 7.71 -10.63 3.96
C HIS A 81 6.75 -9.92 4.92
N LEU A 82 6.43 -8.65 4.66
CA LEU A 82 5.45 -7.92 5.46
C LEU A 82 4.04 -8.51 5.36
N ILE A 83 3.62 -8.91 4.16
CA ILE A 83 2.32 -9.56 3.95
C ILE A 83 2.28 -10.92 4.65
N ALA A 84 3.37 -11.69 4.62
CA ALA A 84 3.48 -12.93 5.39
C ALA A 84 3.34 -12.67 6.90
N LEU A 85 4.04 -11.67 7.44
CA LEU A 85 3.90 -11.23 8.83
C LEU A 85 2.44 -10.88 9.15
N PHE A 86 1.76 -10.13 8.29
CA PHE A 86 0.36 -9.76 8.51
C PHE A 86 -0.56 -10.98 8.62
N LYS A 87 -0.33 -12.01 7.79
CA LYS A 87 -1.09 -13.27 7.87
C LYS A 87 -0.78 -14.05 9.14
N GLU A 88 0.50 -14.19 9.49
CA GLU A 88 0.95 -14.96 10.65
C GLU A 88 0.50 -14.35 11.98
N THR A 89 0.38 -13.03 12.03
CA THR A 89 -0.06 -12.29 13.23
C THR A 89 -1.58 -12.12 13.34
N GLY A 90 -2.36 -12.61 12.36
CA GLY A 90 -3.81 -12.39 12.30
C GLY A 90 -4.20 -10.94 12.02
N TYR A 91 -3.27 -10.13 11.52
CA TYR A 91 -3.53 -8.75 11.13
C TYR A 91 -4.35 -8.67 9.82
N ILE A 92 -4.17 -9.64 8.91
CA ILE A 92 -5.02 -9.90 7.73
C ILE A 92 -5.40 -11.36 7.61
#